data_AF-A0A066WEA7-F1
#
_entry.id   AF-A0A066WEA7-F1
#
_cell.length_a   1.000
_cell.length_b   1.000
_cell.length_c   1.000
_cell.angle_alpha   90.00
_cell.angle_beta   90.00
_cell.angle_gamma   90.00
#
_symmetry.space_group_name_H-M   'P 1'
#
loop_
_entity.id
_entity.type
_entity.pdbx_description
1 polymer ?
#
loop_
_entity_poly.entity_id
_entity_poly.type
_entity_poly.pdbx_seq_one_letter_code
_entity_poly.pdbx_strand_id
1 'polypeptide(L)'
;MSPTTPTHAVRLHDRDVSDPTTVIDSPADAQTVIDPSTEVRQEEHNIGKEQLSSTSAVERSRPDLVLKEVPQPAQDIPHKPRNKAPRRAIEYTLKNADPHVRSNPFRRHARQLAFAAPYPDSGVVLSRADEGESGTRRGWRAWKLPGPLSFDTWQGWYLVLFHCIGATIISGAVNFGIACAMYRSQSDITYWVLARNTVAGDMGVTVLIQSIVTFVITSSMVHSDLTTGSVAPLSRPWPPLLHLPSTPSRRGFAFFGTRLPLSVPEGESLPMGPLGTNCGAFKPYALWIIRSAYTGSERNDLLAPGISWRQRLERLVWTAAQGLLIGVIVFPWFWGIAMAITAPIYSARNLGHTWAPQVIKLIYGGLLGLVTNPFIALMAMGAESSVKRAYPELNIWQQEGQGPHAEYIHA
;
A
#
# COMPACT_ATOMS: atom_id res chain seq x y z
N MET A 1 16.12 -10.10 -73.14
CA MET A 1 16.24 -8.64 -72.90
C MET A 1 15.88 -8.39 -71.44
N SER A 2 16.91 -8.26 -70.58
CA SER A 2 16.81 -7.69 -69.23
C SER A 2 16.80 -6.16 -69.33
N PRO A 3 16.33 -5.40 -68.31
CA PRO A 3 17.21 -4.92 -67.22
C PRO A 3 16.55 -4.93 -65.81
N THR A 4 17.19 -5.46 -64.77
CA THR A 4 18.10 -4.83 -63.76
C THR A 4 17.45 -3.92 -62.70
N THR A 5 17.53 -4.42 -61.46
CA THR A 5 17.37 -3.78 -60.13
C THR A 5 18.47 -2.73 -59.85
N PRO A 6 18.22 -1.71 -58.99
CA PRO A 6 19.30 -1.00 -58.32
C PRO A 6 19.32 -1.26 -56.81
N THR A 7 20.51 -1.62 -56.34
CA THR A 7 20.95 -1.74 -54.96
C THR A 7 21.60 -0.41 -54.56
N HIS A 8 21.15 0.26 -53.49
CA HIS A 8 21.86 1.40 -52.91
C HIS A 8 22.47 1.00 -51.56
N ALA A 9 23.79 0.84 -51.56
CA ALA A 9 24.64 0.84 -50.37
C ALA A 9 25.18 2.25 -50.17
N VAL A 10 25.08 2.77 -48.94
CA VAL A 10 25.72 4.03 -48.51
C VAL A 10 26.77 3.68 -47.46
N ARG A 11 28.00 4.12 -47.72
CA ARG A 11 29.20 3.95 -46.91
C ARG A 11 29.76 5.34 -46.58
N LEU A 12 30.42 5.42 -45.42
CA LEU A 12 31.41 6.41 -44.97
C LEU A 12 30.91 7.75 -44.44
N HIS A 13 31.13 7.93 -43.14
CA HIS A 13 31.73 9.16 -42.65
C HIS A 13 32.84 8.82 -41.64
N ASP A 14 34.08 8.95 -42.10
CA ASP A 14 35.25 9.19 -41.26
C ASP A 14 35.15 10.57 -40.64
N ARG A 15 35.49 10.68 -39.34
CA ARG A 15 36.11 11.86 -38.75
C ARG A 15 37.01 11.45 -37.60
N ASP A 16 38.30 11.46 -37.90
CA ASP A 16 39.39 11.67 -36.95
C ASP A 16 39.22 13.02 -36.24
N VAL A 17 39.31 13.02 -34.90
CA VAL A 17 39.81 14.18 -34.15
C VAL A 17 40.65 13.67 -32.97
N SER A 18 41.90 14.09 -33.05
CA SER A 18 43.06 14.02 -32.17
C SER A 18 42.85 14.27 -30.66
N ASP A 19 43.60 13.48 -29.88
CA ASP A 19 44.17 13.77 -28.54
C ASP A 19 45.01 15.06 -28.52
N PRO A 20 45.18 15.74 -27.36
CA PRO A 20 46.37 15.48 -26.56
C PRO A 20 46.20 15.52 -25.02
N THR A 21 46.85 14.54 -24.37
CA THR A 21 47.67 14.59 -23.15
C THR A 21 47.78 15.88 -22.33
N THR A 22 47.73 15.73 -20.99
CA THR A 22 48.54 16.34 -19.89
C THR A 22 47.66 16.53 -18.63
N VAL A 23 48.07 16.41 -17.36
CA VAL A 23 49.35 16.14 -16.70
C VAL A 23 49.10 15.60 -15.27
N ILE A 24 50.11 14.90 -14.77
CA ILE A 24 50.36 14.35 -13.44
C ILE A 24 50.34 15.46 -12.37
N ASP A 25 49.78 15.22 -11.18
CA ASP A 25 50.50 15.44 -9.90
C ASP A 25 49.65 15.11 -8.67
N SER A 26 50.24 14.24 -7.85
CA SER A 26 49.91 13.97 -6.47
C SER A 26 51.20 14.20 -5.70
N PRO A 27 51.14 14.81 -4.51
CA PRO A 27 52.10 14.39 -3.50
C PRO A 27 51.46 14.11 -2.15
N ALA A 28 52.08 13.12 -1.52
CA ALA A 28 51.96 12.73 -0.14
C ALA A 28 52.75 13.68 0.79
N ASP A 29 52.67 13.34 2.08
CA ASP A 29 53.59 13.62 3.18
C ASP A 29 53.34 14.86 4.05
N ALA A 30 52.91 14.59 5.30
CA ALA A 30 53.57 15.10 6.50
C ALA A 30 53.25 14.20 7.71
N GLN A 31 54.28 13.46 8.17
CA GLN A 31 54.37 12.79 9.47
C GLN A 31 54.91 13.77 10.54
N THR A 32 54.42 13.61 11.77
CA THR A 32 55.08 13.93 13.08
C THR A 32 54.22 13.20 14.13
N VAL A 33 54.58 12.10 14.79
CA VAL A 33 55.73 11.69 15.64
C VAL A 33 55.80 12.44 16.99
N ILE A 34 55.98 11.64 18.07
CA ILE A 34 56.30 11.94 19.50
C ILE A 34 55.06 12.17 20.40
N ASP A 35 54.81 11.54 21.57
CA ASP A 35 55.29 10.36 22.33
C ASP A 35 54.37 10.25 23.58
N PRO A 36 54.14 9.08 24.22
CA PRO A 36 53.26 8.93 25.38
C PRO A 36 54.02 8.63 26.67
N SER A 37 53.84 9.44 27.71
CA SER A 37 54.08 9.05 29.10
C SER A 37 53.75 10.21 30.03
N THR A 38 52.82 10.04 30.99
CA THR A 38 53.15 10.17 32.42
C THR A 38 52.04 9.54 33.25
N GLU A 39 52.49 8.62 34.08
CA GLU A 39 51.83 7.92 35.17
C GLU A 39 51.46 8.83 36.35
N VAL A 40 50.48 8.35 37.14
CA VAL A 40 50.38 8.49 38.61
C VAL A 40 50.08 9.88 39.18
N ARG A 41 48.89 10.03 39.78
CA ARG A 41 48.76 10.27 41.23
C ARG A 41 47.33 10.05 41.74
N GLN A 42 47.17 9.04 42.58
CA GLN A 42 46.09 8.97 43.57
C GLN A 42 46.33 10.04 44.64
N GLU A 43 45.29 10.76 45.04
CA GLU A 43 45.21 11.30 46.39
C GLU A 43 43.73 11.38 46.81
N GLU A 44 43.38 10.51 47.76
CA GLU A 44 42.18 10.60 48.58
C GLU A 44 42.29 11.83 49.50
N HIS A 45 41.24 12.65 49.56
CA HIS A 45 40.93 13.33 50.82
C HIS A 45 39.43 13.55 51.02
N ASN A 46 39.02 13.20 52.24
CA ASN A 46 37.66 12.99 52.68
C ASN A 46 37.47 13.71 54.01
N ILE A 47 37.00 14.96 54.02
CA ILE A 47 36.47 15.73 55.18
C ILE A 47 35.67 16.87 54.53
N GLY A 48 34.44 17.30 54.85
CA GLY A 48 33.57 17.17 56.00
C GLY A 48 32.77 18.49 56.06
N LYS A 49 31.44 18.38 56.17
CA LYS A 49 30.40 19.37 56.50
C LYS A 49 30.82 20.83 56.78
N GLU A 50 30.15 21.80 56.15
CA GLU A 50 29.23 22.76 56.81
C GLU A 50 28.54 23.74 55.84
N GLN A 51 27.45 24.32 56.33
CA GLN A 51 26.40 25.10 55.66
C GLN A 51 26.86 26.46 55.10
N LEU A 52 26.21 26.94 54.02
CA LEU A 52 25.57 28.27 53.86
C LEU A 52 25.02 28.39 52.42
N SER A 53 23.70 28.36 52.22
CA SER A 53 22.86 29.55 51.97
C SER A 53 23.05 30.24 50.59
N SER A 54 21.98 30.11 49.79
CA SER A 54 21.39 31.11 48.88
C SER A 54 21.83 31.19 47.42
N THR A 55 20.81 31.54 46.61
CA THR A 55 20.81 31.89 45.17
C THR A 55 20.98 30.72 44.18
N SER A 56 20.13 30.49 43.18
CA SER A 56 18.99 31.25 42.64
C SER A 56 18.20 30.33 41.72
N ALA A 57 16.88 30.46 41.79
CA ALA A 57 15.88 29.80 40.97
C ALA A 57 16.05 30.08 39.46
N VAL A 58 16.05 29.01 38.66
CA VAL A 58 15.48 29.00 37.31
C VAL A 58 14.78 27.65 37.13
N GLU A 59 13.65 27.51 37.83
CA GLU A 59 12.72 26.41 37.65
C GLU A 59 11.89 26.71 36.40
N ARG A 60 12.33 26.15 35.26
CA ARG A 60 11.55 26.17 34.02
C ARG A 60 10.31 25.33 34.24
N SER A 61 9.21 26.02 34.55
CA SER A 61 7.84 25.50 34.53
C SER A 61 7.56 24.91 33.15
N ARG A 62 7.67 23.58 33.02
CA ARG A 62 6.95 22.87 31.97
C ARG A 62 5.48 22.86 32.39
N PRO A 63 4.55 23.29 31.54
CA PRO A 63 3.14 23.02 31.79
C PRO A 63 2.95 21.52 31.63
N ASP A 64 2.99 20.79 32.74
CA ASP A 64 2.44 19.44 32.81
C ASP A 64 0.93 19.59 32.60
N LEU A 65 0.53 19.47 31.34
CA LEU A 65 -0.83 19.17 30.93
C LEU A 65 -1.14 17.77 31.46
N VAL A 66 -1.48 17.70 32.75
CA VAL A 66 -2.08 16.53 33.38
C VAL A 66 -3.48 16.40 32.79
N LEU A 67 -3.55 15.76 31.63
CA LEU A 67 -4.77 15.16 31.11
C LEU A 67 -5.25 14.19 32.18
N LYS A 68 -6.33 14.56 32.84
CA LYS A 68 -7.03 13.72 33.82
C LYS A 68 -7.66 12.57 33.04
N GLU A 69 -6.87 11.52 32.79
CA GLU A 69 -7.33 10.24 32.26
C GLU A 69 -8.32 9.66 33.27
N VAL A 70 -9.61 9.89 33.03
CA VAL A 70 -10.65 9.05 33.60
C VAL A 70 -10.56 7.73 32.83
N PRO A 71 -10.23 6.59 33.47
CA PRO A 71 -10.23 5.31 32.79
C PRO A 71 -11.69 5.01 32.43
N GLN A 72 -12.07 5.33 31.20
CA GLN A 72 -13.31 4.83 30.65
C GLN A 72 -13.03 3.37 30.32
N PRO A 73 -13.73 2.40 30.97
CA PRO A 73 -13.58 1.01 30.59
C PRO A 73 -13.86 0.93 29.11
N ALA A 74 -12.90 0.40 28.35
CA ALA A 74 -13.04 0.22 26.91
C ALA A 74 -14.27 -0.64 26.65
N GLN A 75 -15.40 0.04 26.41
CA GLN A 75 -16.59 -0.61 25.97
C GLN A 75 -16.29 -1.05 24.55
N ASP A 76 -15.88 -2.31 24.42
CA ASP A 76 -16.21 -3.12 23.26
C ASP A 76 -17.74 -3.13 23.17
N ILE A 77 -18.34 -2.02 22.72
CA ILE A 77 -19.75 -2.00 22.39
C ILE A 77 -19.86 -3.06 21.31
N PRO A 78 -20.61 -4.15 21.53
CA PRO A 78 -20.90 -5.10 20.48
C PRO A 78 -21.86 -4.38 19.53
N HIS A 79 -21.30 -3.52 18.68
CA HIS A 79 -22.07 -2.83 17.66
C HIS A 79 -22.59 -3.91 16.75
N LYS A 80 -23.90 -4.15 16.87
CA LYS A 80 -24.62 -5.01 15.95
C LYS A 80 -24.22 -4.56 14.54
N PRO A 81 -23.79 -5.48 13.66
CA PRO A 81 -23.45 -5.12 12.30
C PRO A 81 -24.54 -4.26 11.69
N ARG A 82 -24.16 -3.13 11.11
CA ARG A 82 -25.10 -2.36 10.32
C ARG A 82 -25.25 -3.15 9.02
N ASN A 83 -26.48 -3.46 8.63
CA ASN A 83 -26.73 -4.17 7.37
C ASN A 83 -26.52 -3.27 6.14
N LYS A 84 -26.51 -1.94 6.32
CA LYS A 84 -26.31 -0.94 5.27
C LYS A 84 -25.47 0.21 5.79
N ALA A 85 -24.54 0.71 4.98
CA ALA A 85 -23.89 1.98 5.24
C ALA A 85 -24.81 3.15 4.84
N PRO A 86 -24.78 4.27 5.58
CA PRO A 86 -25.45 5.48 5.12
C PRO A 86 -24.82 5.96 3.80
N ARG A 87 -25.68 6.39 2.85
CA ARG A 87 -25.23 6.97 1.58
C ARG A 87 -24.44 8.27 1.84
N ARG A 88 -23.41 8.54 1.02
CA ARG A 88 -22.62 9.76 1.15
C ARG A 88 -23.39 10.99 0.67
N ALA A 89 -23.41 12.04 1.50
CA ALA A 89 -23.81 13.37 1.06
C ALA A 89 -22.73 14.06 0.18
N ILE A 90 -21.45 13.72 0.39
CA ILE A 90 -20.28 14.42 -0.19
C ILE A 90 -19.90 13.98 -1.60
N GLU A 91 -20.39 12.85 -2.11
CA GLU A 91 -20.05 12.37 -3.47
C GLU A 91 -20.51 13.33 -4.58
N TYR A 92 -21.49 14.20 -4.29
CA TYR A 92 -21.89 15.29 -5.19
C TYR A 92 -20.83 16.40 -5.36
N THR A 93 -19.83 16.46 -4.48
CA THR A 93 -18.87 17.58 -4.42
C THR A 93 -17.49 17.22 -4.98
N LEU A 94 -17.19 15.95 -5.30
CA LEU A 94 -15.87 15.54 -5.82
C LEU A 94 -15.51 16.24 -7.15
N LYS A 95 -16.51 16.49 -8.01
CA LYS A 95 -16.33 17.27 -9.24
C LYS A 95 -15.91 18.72 -8.94
N ASN A 96 -16.42 19.30 -7.85
CA ASN A 96 -16.15 20.67 -7.43
C ASN A 96 -14.83 20.79 -6.65
N ALA A 97 -14.36 19.70 -6.07
CA ALA A 97 -13.08 19.59 -5.37
C ALA A 97 -11.92 19.21 -6.29
N ASP A 98 -12.16 18.97 -7.60
CA ASP A 98 -11.08 18.72 -8.56
C ASP A 98 -10.26 20.02 -8.72
N PRO A 99 -8.99 20.05 -8.29
CA PRO A 99 -8.14 21.24 -8.38
C PRO A 99 -7.93 21.71 -9.83
N HIS A 100 -8.28 20.87 -10.82
CA HIS A 100 -8.15 21.18 -12.23
C HIS A 100 -9.41 21.82 -12.86
N VAL A 101 -10.54 21.86 -12.16
CA VAL A 101 -11.78 22.49 -12.66
C VAL A 101 -11.78 24.02 -12.43
N ARG A 102 -10.97 24.52 -11.47
CA ARG A 102 -10.82 25.98 -11.23
C ARG A 102 -9.94 26.64 -12.30
N SER A 103 -10.60 27.10 -13.37
CA SER A 103 -10.37 28.22 -14.32
C SER A 103 -8.99 28.87 -14.56
N ASN A 104 -7.87 28.36 -14.07
CA ASN A 104 -6.55 28.93 -14.35
C ASN A 104 -5.54 27.83 -14.70
N PRO A 105 -5.42 27.45 -15.98
CA PRO A 105 -4.55 26.36 -16.43
C PRO A 105 -3.06 26.60 -16.13
N PHE A 106 -2.67 27.85 -15.82
CA PHE A 106 -1.29 28.25 -15.57
C PHE A 106 -0.90 28.34 -14.09
N ARG A 107 -1.84 28.31 -13.13
CA ARG A 107 -1.48 28.24 -11.72
C ARG A 107 -1.30 26.78 -11.31
N ARG A 108 -0.04 26.41 -11.00
CA ARG A 108 0.28 25.17 -10.29
C ARG A 108 -0.33 25.25 -8.88
N HIS A 109 -1.59 24.85 -8.76
CA HIS A 109 -2.18 24.61 -7.44
C HIS A 109 -1.41 23.44 -6.82
N ALA A 110 -0.85 23.65 -5.63
CA ALA A 110 -0.27 22.55 -4.88
C ALA A 110 -1.35 21.49 -4.69
N ARG A 111 -1.08 20.25 -5.12
CA ARG A 111 -2.00 19.12 -4.90
C ARG A 111 -2.28 19.01 -3.41
N GLN A 112 -3.49 19.37 -2.98
CA GLN A 112 -3.94 19.22 -1.59
C GLN A 112 -4.08 17.74 -1.20
N LEU A 113 -4.40 16.89 -2.17
CA LEU A 113 -4.38 15.43 -2.03
C LEU A 113 -3.27 14.82 -2.90
N ALA A 114 -2.46 13.94 -2.31
CA ALA A 114 -1.45 13.14 -2.99
C ALA A 114 -2.02 12.28 -4.13
N PHE A 115 -1.15 11.62 -4.90
CA PHE A 115 -1.58 10.52 -5.78
C PHE A 115 -1.84 9.19 -5.05
N ALA A 116 -1.07 8.86 -4.01
CA ALA A 116 -1.13 7.57 -3.32
C ALA A 116 -1.54 7.61 -1.83
N ALA A 117 -1.57 8.80 -1.20
CA ALA A 117 -2.00 8.91 0.20
C ALA A 117 -3.51 8.69 0.38
N PRO A 118 -3.96 8.19 1.53
CA PRO A 118 -5.38 8.10 1.85
C PRO A 118 -6.07 9.48 1.74
N TYR A 119 -7.41 9.51 1.61
CA TYR A 119 -8.17 10.76 1.79
C TYR A 119 -7.79 11.42 3.15
N PRO A 120 -7.93 12.76 3.29
CA PRO A 120 -7.66 13.44 4.56
C PRO A 120 -8.35 12.75 5.74
N ASP A 121 -9.58 12.28 5.53
CA ASP A 121 -10.40 11.58 6.51
C ASP A 121 -9.90 10.17 6.88
N SER A 122 -8.91 9.63 6.16
CA SER A 122 -8.28 8.31 6.35
C SER A 122 -6.82 8.42 6.78
N GLY A 123 -6.50 9.49 7.51
CA GLY A 123 -5.15 9.79 7.98
C GLY A 123 -4.83 9.29 9.39
N VAL A 124 -5.78 8.64 10.09
CA VAL A 124 -5.62 8.29 11.50
C VAL A 124 -4.43 7.37 11.70
N VAL A 125 -3.54 7.77 12.60
CA VAL A 125 -2.44 6.94 13.10
C VAL A 125 -2.69 6.69 14.57
N LEU A 126 -2.93 5.43 14.94
CA LEU A 126 -3.14 5.07 16.34
C LEU A 126 -1.84 5.21 17.14
N SER A 127 -1.90 5.97 18.24
CA SER A 127 -0.77 6.13 19.16
C SER A 127 -0.58 4.88 20.02
N ARG A 128 0.67 4.62 20.44
CA ARG A 128 1.07 3.40 21.19
C ARG A 128 0.38 3.27 22.56
N ALA A 129 -0.02 4.38 23.17
CA ALA A 129 -0.62 4.39 24.51
C ALA A 129 -2.01 3.73 24.54
N ASP A 130 -2.79 3.86 23.47
CA ASP A 130 -4.19 3.39 23.43
C ASP A 130 -4.33 1.90 23.12
N GLU A 131 -3.23 1.19 22.91
CA GLU A 131 -3.23 -0.26 22.63
C GLU A 131 -3.57 -1.11 23.85
N GLY A 132 -3.47 -0.52 25.06
CA GLY A 132 -3.82 -1.15 26.32
C GLY A 132 -5.33 -1.16 26.58
N GLU A 133 -6.04 -0.08 26.23
CA GLU A 133 -7.48 0.06 26.50
C GLU A 133 -8.34 -0.27 25.27
N SER A 134 -8.06 0.23 24.07
CA SER A 134 -8.97 0.12 22.90
C SER A 134 -9.09 -1.28 22.26
N GLY A 135 -8.54 -2.33 22.88
CA GLY A 135 -8.69 -3.73 22.45
C GLY A 135 -7.93 -4.10 21.16
N THR A 136 -7.24 -3.16 20.50
CA THR A 136 -6.45 -3.42 19.29
C THR A 136 -5.08 -4.02 19.63
N ARG A 137 -5.05 -5.26 20.14
CA ARG A 137 -3.79 -5.94 20.49
C ARG A 137 -2.89 -6.08 19.26
N ARG A 138 -1.69 -5.47 19.29
CA ARG A 138 -0.62 -5.79 18.32
C ARG A 138 -0.36 -7.29 18.33
N GLY A 139 -0.44 -7.90 17.15
CA GLY A 139 -0.11 -9.29 16.94
C GLY A 139 -1.07 -9.96 15.96
N TRP A 140 -0.82 -11.24 15.71
CA TRP A 140 -1.61 -12.09 14.81
C TRP A 140 -3.12 -12.10 15.11
N ARG A 141 -3.52 -11.74 16.34
CA ARG A 141 -4.94 -11.62 16.71
C ARG A 141 -5.64 -10.41 16.09
N ALA A 142 -4.95 -9.29 15.84
CA ALA A 142 -5.55 -8.14 15.14
C ALA A 142 -5.82 -8.43 13.65
N TRP A 143 -5.13 -9.43 13.08
CA TRP A 143 -5.38 -9.91 11.73
C TRP A 143 -6.61 -10.80 11.62
N LYS A 144 -7.21 -11.21 12.76
CA LYS A 144 -8.53 -11.86 12.74
C LYS A 144 -9.53 -10.88 12.15
N LEU A 145 -10.35 -11.39 11.24
CA LEU A 145 -11.33 -10.60 10.52
C LEU A 145 -12.30 -9.94 11.51
N PRO A 146 -12.33 -8.59 11.59
CA PRO A 146 -13.24 -7.91 12.49
C PRO A 146 -14.66 -8.15 11.97
N GLY A 147 -15.50 -8.71 12.84
CA GLY A 147 -16.76 -9.32 12.46
C GLY A 147 -17.78 -8.37 11.81
N PRO A 148 -18.97 -8.87 11.49
CA PRO A 148 -19.41 -10.27 11.49
C PRO A 148 -19.43 -10.80 10.06
N LEU A 149 -18.48 -11.68 9.76
CA LEU A 149 -18.50 -12.48 8.54
C LEU A 149 -19.32 -13.77 8.72
N SER A 150 -20.31 -13.76 9.62
CA SER A 150 -21.16 -14.94 9.80
C SER A 150 -22.10 -15.08 8.61
N PHE A 151 -22.47 -16.32 8.31
CA PHE A 151 -23.47 -16.65 7.28
C PHE A 151 -24.89 -16.18 7.65
N ASP A 152 -25.09 -15.65 8.85
CA ASP A 152 -26.34 -15.00 9.26
C ASP A 152 -26.45 -13.59 8.66
N THR A 153 -25.34 -13.04 8.17
CA THR A 153 -25.29 -11.71 7.56
C THR A 153 -25.07 -11.81 6.05
N TRP A 154 -25.59 -10.80 5.35
CA TRP A 154 -25.38 -10.68 3.91
C TRP A 154 -23.90 -10.55 3.53
N GLN A 155 -23.04 -10.01 4.42
CA GLN A 155 -21.61 -9.87 4.18
C GLN A 155 -20.91 -11.20 3.92
N GLY A 156 -21.19 -12.23 4.73
CA GLY A 156 -20.63 -13.57 4.56
C GLY A 156 -21.04 -14.20 3.24
N TRP A 157 -22.35 -14.17 2.92
CA TRP A 157 -22.86 -14.67 1.64
C TRP A 157 -22.32 -13.89 0.45
N TYR A 158 -22.20 -12.57 0.57
CA TYR A 158 -21.65 -11.72 -0.48
C TYR A 158 -20.20 -12.14 -0.81
N LEU A 159 -19.36 -12.37 0.20
CA LEU A 159 -17.99 -12.85 0.00
C LEU A 159 -17.96 -14.25 -0.61
N VAL A 160 -18.75 -15.20 -0.09
CA VAL A 160 -18.70 -16.59 -0.57
C VAL A 160 -19.30 -16.74 -1.97
N LEU A 161 -20.46 -16.15 -2.25
CA LEU A 161 -21.13 -16.32 -3.54
C LEU A 161 -20.45 -15.52 -4.64
N PHE A 162 -20.21 -14.23 -4.44
CA PHE A 162 -19.66 -13.37 -5.50
C PHE A 162 -18.15 -13.44 -5.57
N HIS A 163 -17.47 -13.36 -4.42
CA HIS A 163 -16.02 -13.24 -4.38
C HIS A 163 -15.27 -14.56 -4.22
N CYS A 164 -15.92 -15.67 -3.83
CA CYS A 164 -15.31 -17.00 -3.91
C CYS A 164 -15.82 -17.77 -5.13
N ILE A 165 -17.09 -18.17 -5.16
CA ILE A 165 -17.64 -19.06 -6.20
C ILE A 165 -17.69 -18.34 -7.56
N GLY A 166 -18.33 -17.18 -7.63
CA GLY A 166 -18.43 -16.38 -8.86
C GLY A 166 -17.05 -16.02 -9.42
N ALA A 167 -16.16 -15.54 -8.55
CA ALA A 167 -14.76 -15.26 -8.89
C ALA A 167 -14.02 -16.47 -9.46
N THR A 168 -14.18 -17.67 -8.86
CA THR A 168 -13.55 -18.91 -9.31
C THR A 168 -14.00 -19.28 -10.72
N ILE A 169 -15.31 -19.24 -10.95
CA ILE A 169 -15.91 -19.61 -12.25
C ILE A 169 -15.43 -18.64 -13.33
N ILE A 170 -15.53 -17.33 -13.08
CA ILE A 170 -15.14 -16.31 -14.06
C ILE A 170 -13.64 -16.36 -14.33
N SER A 171 -12.81 -16.40 -13.29
CA SER A 171 -11.34 -16.40 -13.44
C SER A 171 -10.85 -17.67 -14.13
N GLY A 172 -11.43 -18.82 -13.79
CA GLY A 172 -11.15 -20.08 -14.46
C GLY A 172 -11.56 -20.05 -15.93
N ALA A 173 -12.76 -19.59 -16.25
CA ALA A 173 -13.27 -19.51 -17.61
C ALA A 173 -12.44 -18.58 -18.50
N VAL A 174 -12.02 -17.41 -17.98
CA VAL A 174 -11.14 -16.47 -18.71
C VAL A 174 -9.79 -17.11 -19.00
N ASN A 175 -9.14 -17.72 -18.01
CA ASN A 175 -7.84 -18.38 -18.21
C ASN A 175 -7.95 -19.58 -19.16
N PHE A 176 -9.04 -20.34 -19.10
CA PHE A 176 -9.32 -21.43 -20.03
C PHE A 176 -9.48 -20.91 -21.47
N GLY A 177 -10.23 -19.81 -21.66
CA GLY A 177 -10.40 -19.18 -22.97
C GLY A 177 -9.08 -18.70 -23.56
N ILE A 178 -8.23 -18.02 -22.76
CA ILE A 178 -6.87 -17.61 -23.16
C ILE A 178 -6.03 -18.83 -23.53
N ALA A 179 -6.06 -19.88 -22.70
CA ALA A 179 -5.33 -21.11 -22.96
C ALA A 179 -5.81 -21.82 -24.23
N CYS A 180 -7.11 -21.80 -24.53
CA CYS A 180 -7.63 -22.33 -25.79
C CYS A 180 -7.09 -21.53 -26.98
N ALA A 181 -7.11 -20.20 -26.91
CA ALA A 181 -6.57 -19.34 -27.96
C ALA A 181 -5.06 -19.56 -28.19
N MET A 182 -4.29 -19.77 -27.12
CA MET A 182 -2.84 -19.94 -27.20
C MET A 182 -2.42 -21.35 -27.62
N TYR A 183 -3.04 -22.39 -27.06
CA TYR A 183 -2.53 -23.76 -27.12
C TYR A 183 -3.28 -24.67 -28.09
N ARG A 184 -4.53 -24.36 -28.47
CA ARG A 184 -5.38 -25.33 -29.17
C ARG A 184 -4.84 -25.77 -30.53
N SER A 185 -4.18 -24.87 -31.24
CA SER A 185 -3.62 -25.07 -32.58
C SER A 185 -2.13 -25.41 -32.59
N GLN A 186 -1.47 -25.44 -31.44
CA GLN A 186 -0.02 -25.61 -31.34
C GLN A 186 0.35 -27.09 -31.20
N SER A 187 1.35 -27.53 -31.97
CA SER A 187 1.85 -28.91 -32.00
C SER A 187 3.02 -29.16 -31.04
N ASP A 188 3.74 -28.11 -30.63
CA ASP A 188 4.89 -28.18 -29.74
C ASP A 188 4.68 -27.24 -28.55
N ILE A 189 4.18 -27.82 -27.46
CA ILE A 189 3.96 -27.12 -26.20
C ILE A 189 4.83 -27.83 -25.16
N THR A 190 5.79 -27.09 -24.64
CA THR A 190 6.69 -27.61 -23.61
C THR A 190 6.35 -26.99 -22.27
N TYR A 191 6.70 -27.69 -21.20
CA TYR A 191 6.38 -27.20 -19.87
C TYR A 191 7.33 -26.07 -19.44
N TRP A 192 8.64 -26.23 -19.61
CA TRP A 192 9.67 -25.32 -19.05
C TRP A 192 10.37 -24.39 -20.05
N VAL A 193 10.39 -24.73 -21.35
CA VAL A 193 11.28 -24.03 -22.29
C VAL A 193 10.66 -22.70 -22.68
N LEU A 194 11.19 -21.61 -22.10
CA LEU A 194 10.74 -20.23 -22.34
C LEU A 194 10.83 -19.80 -23.82
N ALA A 195 11.76 -20.38 -24.58
CA ALA A 195 11.90 -20.12 -26.03
C ALA A 195 10.75 -20.72 -26.87
N ARG A 196 9.93 -21.60 -26.27
CA ARG A 196 8.72 -22.18 -26.86
C ARG A 196 7.51 -21.73 -26.05
N ASN A 197 6.30 -22.04 -26.50
CA ASN A 197 5.09 -21.80 -25.71
C ASN A 197 5.16 -22.62 -24.40
N THR A 198 5.50 -21.94 -23.30
CA THR A 198 5.71 -22.55 -21.98
C THR A 198 4.48 -22.39 -21.10
N VAL A 199 3.95 -23.52 -20.62
CA VAL A 199 2.85 -23.52 -19.65
C VAL A 199 3.30 -22.91 -18.31
N ALA A 200 4.52 -23.22 -17.86
CA ALA A 200 5.06 -22.71 -16.60
C ALA A 200 5.23 -21.18 -16.60
N GLY A 201 5.80 -20.63 -17.68
CA GLY A 201 5.98 -19.17 -17.82
C GLY A 201 4.64 -18.45 -17.89
N ASP A 202 3.70 -18.99 -18.66
CA ASP A 202 2.35 -18.44 -18.79
C ASP A 202 1.57 -18.48 -17.47
N MET A 203 1.68 -19.54 -16.67
CA MET A 203 1.13 -19.57 -15.30
C MET A 203 1.77 -18.54 -14.38
N GLY A 204 3.07 -18.27 -14.53
CA GLY A 204 3.76 -17.23 -13.77
C GLY A 204 3.24 -15.83 -14.08
N VAL A 205 3.14 -15.51 -15.38
CA VAL A 205 2.60 -14.23 -15.86
C VAL A 205 1.13 -14.06 -15.46
N THR A 206 0.34 -15.14 -15.50
CA THR A 206 -1.06 -15.13 -15.04
C THR A 206 -1.19 -14.61 -13.62
N VAL A 207 -0.33 -15.00 -12.68
CA VAL A 207 -0.47 -14.51 -11.29
C VAL A 207 -0.39 -12.99 -11.22
N LEU A 208 0.57 -12.41 -11.93
CA LEU A 208 0.79 -10.96 -11.91
C LEU A 208 -0.34 -10.21 -12.61
N ILE A 209 -0.68 -10.60 -13.83
CA ILE A 209 -1.73 -9.94 -14.62
C ILE A 209 -3.10 -10.12 -13.97
N GLN A 210 -3.44 -11.34 -13.54
CA GLN A 210 -4.72 -11.61 -12.88
C GLN A 210 -4.82 -10.84 -11.56
N SER A 211 -3.75 -10.75 -10.76
CA SER A 211 -3.79 -9.95 -9.52
C SER A 211 -4.05 -8.46 -9.80
N ILE A 212 -3.46 -7.89 -10.85
CA ILE A 212 -3.75 -6.51 -11.29
C ILE A 212 -5.22 -6.36 -11.66
N VAL A 213 -5.71 -7.18 -12.59
CA VAL A 213 -7.07 -7.07 -13.13
C VAL A 213 -8.12 -7.36 -12.06
N THR A 214 -7.93 -8.41 -11.28
CA THR A 214 -8.79 -8.74 -10.15
C THR A 214 -8.86 -7.60 -9.15
N PHE A 215 -7.71 -7.02 -8.76
CA PHE A 215 -7.71 -5.95 -7.78
C PHE A 215 -8.48 -4.72 -8.28
N VAL A 216 -8.26 -4.34 -9.55
CA VAL A 216 -8.99 -3.26 -10.22
C VAL A 216 -10.50 -3.51 -10.22
N ILE A 217 -10.94 -4.69 -10.66
CA ILE A 217 -12.36 -5.02 -10.80
C ILE A 217 -13.02 -5.17 -9.42
N THR A 218 -12.50 -6.07 -8.59
CA THR A 218 -13.09 -6.41 -7.28
C THR A 218 -13.11 -5.20 -6.37
N SER A 219 -12.02 -4.44 -6.27
CA SER A 219 -12.01 -3.26 -5.40
C SER A 219 -13.00 -2.20 -5.89
N SER A 220 -13.11 -1.96 -7.21
CA SER A 220 -14.08 -0.99 -7.75
C SER A 220 -15.52 -1.42 -7.49
N MET A 221 -15.84 -2.70 -7.73
CA MET A 221 -17.18 -3.25 -7.51
C MET A 221 -17.59 -3.17 -6.04
N VAL A 222 -16.72 -3.62 -5.12
CA VAL A 222 -17.02 -3.62 -3.69
C VAL A 222 -17.19 -2.19 -3.17
N HIS A 223 -16.38 -1.23 -3.62
CA HIS A 223 -16.59 0.17 -3.25
C HIS A 223 -17.92 0.70 -3.78
N SER A 224 -18.29 0.39 -5.02
CA SER A 224 -19.62 0.74 -5.57
C SER A 224 -20.77 0.10 -4.77
N ASP A 225 -20.60 -1.13 -4.31
CA ASP A 225 -21.60 -1.81 -3.49
C ASP A 225 -21.70 -1.18 -2.09
N LEU A 226 -20.58 -0.73 -1.52
CA LEU A 226 -20.52 0.00 -0.25
C LEU A 226 -21.14 1.39 -0.35
N THR A 227 -20.94 2.11 -1.47
CA THR A 227 -21.51 3.46 -1.67
C THR A 227 -23.02 3.41 -1.92
N THR A 228 -23.49 2.40 -2.65
CA THR A 228 -24.94 2.17 -2.86
C THR A 228 -25.65 1.64 -1.61
N GLY A 229 -24.89 1.05 -0.67
CA GLY A 229 -25.41 0.43 0.54
C GLY A 229 -25.93 -1.00 0.31
N SER A 230 -25.50 -1.66 -0.76
CA SER A 230 -25.82 -3.05 -1.10
C SER A 230 -25.08 -4.04 -0.21
N VAL A 231 -23.89 -3.65 0.26
CA VAL A 231 -23.11 -4.36 1.28
C VAL A 231 -22.68 -3.36 2.35
N ALA A 232 -22.58 -3.80 3.60
CA ALA A 232 -22.04 -2.98 4.67
C ALA A 232 -20.54 -3.17 4.82
N PRO A 233 -19.78 -2.17 5.30
CA PRO A 233 -18.36 -2.32 5.60
C PRO A 233 -18.13 -3.19 6.83
N LEU A 234 -16.88 -3.57 7.07
CA LEU A 234 -16.49 -4.28 8.28
C LEU A 234 -16.65 -3.39 9.52
N SER A 235 -16.78 -4.01 10.69
CA SER A 235 -16.92 -3.29 11.97
C SER A 235 -15.67 -2.53 12.38
N ARG A 236 -14.49 -2.92 11.88
CA ARG A 236 -13.20 -2.24 12.12
C ARG A 236 -12.37 -2.23 10.83
N PRO A 237 -11.43 -1.28 10.70
CA PRO A 237 -10.56 -1.25 9.53
C PRO A 237 -9.73 -2.52 9.41
N TRP A 238 -9.63 -3.04 8.20
CA TRP A 238 -8.86 -4.23 7.89
C TRP A 238 -8.22 -4.11 6.50
N PRO A 239 -6.92 -4.45 6.35
CA PRO A 239 -6.02 -4.99 7.36
C PRO A 239 -5.66 -3.96 8.45
N PRO A 240 -5.20 -4.38 9.66
CA PRO A 240 -5.03 -3.51 10.83
C PRO A 240 -3.76 -2.64 10.73
N LEU A 241 -3.67 -1.80 9.70
CA LEU A 241 -2.48 -1.03 9.33
C LEU A 241 -2.53 0.43 9.78
N LEU A 242 -3.53 0.81 10.58
CA LEU A 242 -3.67 2.16 11.12
C LEU A 242 -2.45 2.62 11.94
N HIS A 243 -1.66 1.69 12.49
CA HIS A 243 -0.45 2.00 13.23
C HIS A 243 0.74 2.39 12.33
N LEU A 244 0.65 2.16 11.02
CA LEU A 244 1.67 2.54 10.04
C LEU A 244 1.48 4.01 9.60
N PRO A 245 2.53 4.70 9.14
CA PRO A 245 2.39 6.09 8.72
C PRO A 245 1.49 6.24 7.47
N SER A 246 0.59 7.22 7.49
CA SER A 246 -0.26 7.59 6.34
C SER A 246 0.48 8.40 5.27
N THR A 247 1.62 9.01 5.64
CA THR A 247 2.53 9.71 4.72
C THR A 247 3.99 9.42 5.10
N PRO A 248 4.91 9.29 4.12
CA PRO A 248 6.30 8.96 4.42
C PRO A 248 7.11 10.16 4.90
N SER A 249 6.65 11.38 4.57
CA SER A 249 7.28 12.64 4.98
C SER A 249 6.27 13.78 4.95
N ARG A 250 6.52 14.81 5.74
CA ARG A 250 5.62 15.95 5.92
C ARG A 250 5.44 16.83 4.69
N ARG A 251 6.51 17.02 3.92
CA ARG A 251 6.45 17.71 2.61
C ARG A 251 5.70 16.90 1.55
N GLY A 252 5.37 15.64 1.85
CA GLY A 252 4.95 14.65 0.88
C GLY A 252 6.05 14.41 -0.15
N PHE A 253 6.03 13.24 -0.79
CA PHE A 253 6.71 13.13 -2.08
C PHE A 253 5.81 13.81 -3.10
N ALA A 254 6.32 14.77 -3.88
CA ALA A 254 5.51 15.62 -4.78
C ALA A 254 4.59 14.82 -5.72
N PHE A 255 4.97 13.58 -6.04
CA PHE A 255 4.17 12.67 -6.83
C PHE A 255 3.25 11.77 -6.01
N PHE A 256 3.67 11.27 -4.83
CA PHE A 256 3.01 10.15 -4.14
C PHE A 256 2.42 10.44 -2.75
N GLY A 257 2.92 11.44 -2.01
CA GLY A 257 2.50 11.71 -0.62
C GLY A 257 1.62 12.96 -0.46
N THR A 258 0.74 12.99 0.53
CA THR A 258 -0.09 14.19 0.81
C THR A 258 0.84 15.19 1.45
N ARG A 259 0.81 16.43 0.96
CA ARG A 259 1.34 17.52 1.75
C ARG A 259 0.41 17.66 2.95
N LEU A 260 0.97 17.50 4.14
CA LEU A 260 0.22 17.86 5.34
C LEU A 260 -0.08 19.37 5.30
N PRO A 261 -1.21 19.81 5.87
CA PRO A 261 -1.53 21.23 5.93
C PRO A 261 -0.39 22.00 6.61
N LEU A 262 -0.19 23.25 6.15
CA LEU A 262 0.85 24.16 6.64
C LEU A 262 0.77 24.43 8.16
N SER A 263 -0.37 24.15 8.79
CA SER A 263 -0.63 24.31 10.22
C SER A 263 0.07 23.29 11.12
N VAL A 264 0.61 22.20 10.58
CA VAL A 264 1.50 21.34 11.37
C VAL A 264 2.78 22.15 11.66
N PRO A 265 3.32 22.25 12.89
CA PRO A 265 4.49 23.09 13.23
C PRO A 265 5.82 22.54 12.71
N GLU A 266 6.64 23.31 11.98
CA GLU A 266 7.95 22.87 11.43
C GLU A 266 8.91 22.45 12.55
N GLY A 267 9.30 21.17 12.58
CA GLY A 267 10.20 20.61 13.60
C GLY A 267 9.62 19.46 14.43
N GLU A 268 8.29 19.30 14.50
CA GLU A 268 7.70 18.18 15.24
C GLU A 268 7.66 16.89 14.41
N SER A 269 8.06 15.78 15.04
CA SER A 269 7.96 14.45 14.44
C SER A 269 6.49 14.13 14.19
N LEU A 270 6.16 13.80 12.94
CA LEU A 270 4.84 13.23 12.66
C LEU A 270 4.65 11.99 13.53
N PRO A 271 3.45 11.78 14.11
CA PRO A 271 3.15 10.53 14.78
C PRO A 271 3.19 9.42 13.72
N MET A 272 4.37 8.83 13.51
CA MET A 272 4.62 7.79 12.50
C MET A 272 4.41 6.38 13.07
N GLY A 273 3.62 6.29 14.15
CA GLY A 273 3.65 5.15 15.04
C GLY A 273 5.06 4.94 15.65
N PRO A 274 5.19 4.03 16.61
CA PRO A 274 6.47 3.76 17.28
C PRO A 274 7.54 3.14 16.37
N LEU A 275 7.19 2.72 15.15
CA LEU A 275 8.11 2.09 14.21
C LEU A 275 8.93 3.11 13.39
N GLY A 276 8.50 4.38 13.35
CA GLY A 276 9.07 5.41 12.47
C GLY A 276 9.96 6.45 13.13
N THR A 277 9.98 6.56 14.47
CA THR A 277 10.63 7.70 15.16
C THR A 277 12.16 7.63 15.24
N ASN A 278 12.76 6.43 15.16
CA ASN A 278 14.22 6.24 15.34
C ASN A 278 14.90 5.50 14.17
N CYS A 279 14.36 5.58 12.96
CA CYS A 279 14.88 4.79 11.83
C CYS A 279 15.27 5.67 10.65
N GLY A 280 16.24 5.22 9.86
CA GLY A 280 16.70 5.93 8.67
C GLY A 280 15.58 6.21 7.67
N ALA A 281 15.79 7.20 6.80
CA ALA A 281 14.78 7.76 5.90
C ALA A 281 14.04 6.72 5.04
N PHE A 282 14.64 5.55 4.77
CA PHE A 282 14.00 4.50 3.97
C PHE A 282 12.84 3.78 4.67
N LYS A 283 12.94 3.53 5.99
CA LYS A 283 11.98 2.68 6.70
C LYS A 283 10.56 3.28 6.73
N PRO A 284 10.35 4.59 7.02
CA PRO A 284 9.03 5.21 6.93
C PRO A 284 8.40 5.09 5.55
N TYR A 285 9.19 5.16 4.48
CA TYR A 285 8.71 4.98 3.11
C TYR A 285 8.26 3.55 2.85
N ALA A 286 9.03 2.55 3.27
CA ALA A 286 8.63 1.16 3.13
C ALA A 286 7.33 0.86 3.89
N LEU A 287 7.21 1.33 5.14
CA LEU A 287 6.01 1.17 5.95
C LEU A 287 4.80 1.90 5.35
N TRP A 288 5.01 3.08 4.79
CA TRP A 288 3.98 3.81 4.06
C TRP A 288 3.54 3.05 2.82
N ILE A 289 4.46 2.51 2.01
CA ILE A 289 4.12 1.69 0.83
C ILE A 289 3.27 0.49 1.25
N ILE A 290 3.64 -0.19 2.34
CA ILE A 290 2.87 -1.31 2.88
C ILE A 290 1.45 -0.86 3.26
N ARG A 291 1.30 0.22 4.04
CA ARG A 291 -0.02 0.76 4.39
C ARG A 291 -0.80 1.13 3.12
N SER A 292 -0.21 1.93 2.26
CA SER A 292 -0.83 2.41 1.03
C SER A 292 -1.22 1.27 0.07
N ALA A 293 -0.52 0.14 0.07
CA ALA A 293 -0.85 -0.99 -0.80
C ALA A 293 -1.94 -1.91 -0.25
N TYR A 294 -2.01 -2.06 1.07
CA TYR A 294 -2.89 -3.01 1.74
C TYR A 294 -4.12 -2.39 2.40
N THR A 295 -4.07 -1.11 2.75
CA THR A 295 -5.25 -0.37 3.19
C THR A 295 -6.13 -0.16 1.96
N GLY A 296 -7.26 -0.86 1.91
CA GLY A 296 -8.31 -0.55 0.94
C GLY A 296 -8.64 0.94 1.03
N SER A 297 -8.54 1.63 -0.09
CA SER A 297 -8.77 3.07 -0.16
C SER A 297 -9.91 3.32 -1.12
N GLU A 298 -10.70 4.35 -0.83
CA GLU A 298 -11.69 4.90 -1.77
C GLU A 298 -11.10 5.32 -3.11
N ARG A 299 -9.77 5.49 -3.20
CA ARG A 299 -9.10 5.68 -4.50
C ARG A 299 -9.24 4.50 -5.43
N ASN A 300 -9.52 3.34 -4.88
CA ASN A 300 -9.71 2.13 -5.66
C ASN A 300 -11.13 2.06 -6.23
N ASP A 301 -11.99 3.04 -5.93
CA ASP A 301 -13.29 3.21 -6.57
C ASP A 301 -13.12 3.93 -7.91
N LEU A 302 -13.03 3.17 -8.99
CA LEU A 302 -13.00 3.70 -10.36
C LEU A 302 -14.37 4.10 -10.88
N LEU A 303 -15.43 3.65 -10.22
CA LEU A 303 -16.81 3.81 -10.65
C LEU A 303 -17.52 4.98 -9.96
N ALA A 304 -16.86 5.63 -8.99
CA ALA A 304 -17.39 6.78 -8.28
C ALA A 304 -18.00 7.82 -9.24
N PRO A 305 -19.21 8.30 -8.97
CA PRO A 305 -19.85 9.30 -9.82
C PRO A 305 -19.10 10.65 -9.73
N GLY A 306 -19.11 11.42 -10.81
CA GLY A 306 -18.59 12.79 -10.83
C GLY A 306 -17.07 12.96 -10.92
N ILE A 307 -16.28 11.88 -10.98
CA ILE A 307 -14.81 11.95 -11.15
C ILE A 307 -14.42 12.22 -12.61
N SER A 308 -13.38 13.04 -12.82
CA SER A 308 -12.85 13.36 -14.15
C SER A 308 -12.11 12.17 -14.77
N TRP A 309 -11.99 12.12 -16.11
CA TRP A 309 -11.28 11.02 -16.80
C TRP A 309 -9.83 10.88 -16.35
N ARG A 310 -9.15 12.00 -16.11
CA ARG A 310 -7.78 12.01 -15.58
C ARG A 310 -7.73 11.34 -14.19
N GLN A 311 -8.65 11.70 -13.29
CA GLN A 311 -8.73 11.07 -11.97
C GLN A 311 -9.02 9.58 -12.07
N ARG A 312 -9.86 9.14 -13.02
CA ARG A 312 -10.11 7.71 -13.29
C ARG A 312 -8.82 6.99 -13.69
N LEU A 313 -8.05 7.57 -14.59
CA LEU A 313 -6.77 7.00 -15.03
C LEU A 313 -5.75 6.96 -13.89
N GLU A 314 -5.66 8.05 -13.10
CA GLU A 314 -4.77 8.12 -11.94
C GLU A 314 -5.12 7.03 -10.91
N ARG A 315 -6.40 6.88 -10.59
CA ARG A 315 -6.90 5.79 -9.73
C ARG A 315 -6.64 4.41 -10.33
N LEU A 316 -6.85 4.24 -11.64
CA LEU A 316 -6.63 2.96 -12.32
C LEU A 316 -5.17 2.52 -12.22
N VAL A 317 -4.23 3.43 -12.52
CA VAL A 317 -2.80 3.15 -12.42
C VAL A 317 -2.39 2.81 -10.99
N TRP A 318 -2.90 3.55 -10.01
CA TRP A 318 -2.62 3.27 -8.61
C TRP A 318 -3.18 1.92 -8.16
N THR A 319 -4.44 1.65 -8.48
CA THR A 319 -5.14 0.40 -8.15
C THR A 319 -4.45 -0.80 -8.82
N ALA A 320 -3.98 -0.62 -10.07
CA ALA A 320 -3.19 -1.62 -10.77
C ALA A 320 -1.83 -1.88 -10.10
N ALA A 321 -1.14 -0.83 -9.64
CA ALA A 321 0.11 -0.97 -8.90
C ALA A 321 -0.07 -1.73 -7.56
N GLN A 322 -1.19 -1.49 -6.85
CA GLN A 322 -1.54 -2.25 -5.64
C GLN A 322 -1.78 -3.74 -5.97
N GLY A 323 -2.55 -4.01 -7.04
CA GLY A 323 -2.77 -5.37 -7.53
C GLY A 323 -1.49 -6.08 -7.94
N LEU A 324 -0.55 -5.37 -8.56
CA LEU A 324 0.78 -5.90 -8.89
C LEU A 324 1.58 -6.23 -7.63
N LEU A 325 1.59 -5.35 -6.61
CA LEU A 325 2.32 -5.62 -5.36
C LEU A 325 1.79 -6.88 -4.67
N ILE A 326 0.47 -7.03 -4.60
CA ILE A 326 -0.16 -8.26 -4.07
C ILE A 326 0.22 -9.46 -4.94
N GLY A 327 0.20 -9.31 -6.26
CA GLY A 327 0.62 -10.34 -7.20
C GLY A 327 2.05 -10.81 -6.96
N VAL A 328 3.00 -9.89 -6.73
CA VAL A 328 4.40 -10.23 -6.40
C VAL A 328 4.51 -11.04 -5.12
N ILE A 329 3.66 -10.76 -4.13
CA ILE A 329 3.67 -11.46 -2.83
C ILE A 329 3.00 -12.83 -2.92
N VAL A 330 1.93 -12.95 -3.72
CA VAL A 330 1.21 -14.22 -3.96
C VAL A 330 1.99 -15.14 -4.91
N PHE A 331 2.73 -14.57 -5.87
CA PHE A 331 3.48 -15.26 -6.92
C PHE A 331 4.30 -16.47 -6.43
N PRO A 332 5.26 -16.35 -5.50
CA PRO A 332 6.13 -17.47 -5.14
C PRO A 332 5.36 -18.65 -4.56
N TRP A 333 4.26 -18.39 -3.85
CA TRP A 333 3.43 -19.43 -3.25
C TRP A 333 2.56 -20.11 -4.30
N PHE A 334 1.77 -19.34 -5.05
CA PHE A 334 0.82 -19.91 -6.00
C PHE A 334 1.51 -20.58 -7.18
N TRP A 335 2.49 -19.90 -7.77
CA TRP A 335 3.27 -20.45 -8.87
C TRP A 335 4.13 -21.61 -8.39
N GLY A 336 4.84 -21.46 -7.27
CA GLY A 336 5.71 -22.50 -6.73
C GLY A 336 4.98 -23.80 -6.39
N ILE A 337 3.83 -23.72 -5.71
CA ILE A 337 2.98 -24.89 -5.41
C ILE A 337 2.47 -25.53 -6.70
N ALA A 338 2.01 -24.72 -7.66
CA ALA A 338 1.53 -25.25 -8.91
C ALA A 338 2.62 -25.95 -9.74
N MET A 339 3.84 -25.42 -9.75
CA MET A 339 5.00 -26.07 -10.37
C MET A 339 5.35 -27.37 -9.66
N ALA A 340 5.35 -27.39 -8.32
CA ALA A 340 5.63 -28.59 -7.54
C ALA A 340 4.66 -29.74 -7.85
N ILE A 341 3.40 -29.43 -8.16
CA ILE A 341 2.38 -30.43 -8.51
C ILE A 341 2.45 -30.82 -9.99
N THR A 342 2.50 -29.84 -10.89
CA THR A 342 2.28 -30.09 -12.33
C THR A 342 3.58 -30.42 -13.08
N ALA A 343 4.74 -29.94 -12.63
CA ALA A 343 6.00 -30.25 -13.31
C ALA A 343 6.38 -31.73 -13.28
N PRO A 344 6.25 -32.48 -12.17
CA PRO A 344 6.53 -33.92 -12.16
C PRO A 344 5.66 -34.72 -13.14
N ILE A 345 4.44 -34.26 -13.41
CA ILE A 345 3.47 -34.95 -14.25
C ILE A 345 3.73 -34.68 -15.74
N TYR A 346 4.10 -33.44 -16.08
CA TYR A 346 4.08 -32.96 -17.46
C TYR A 346 5.43 -32.49 -18.03
N SER A 347 6.49 -32.37 -17.22
CA SER A 347 7.77 -31.77 -17.64
C SER A 347 8.45 -32.43 -18.83
N ALA A 348 8.37 -33.76 -18.94
CA ALA A 348 8.98 -34.54 -20.02
C ALA A 348 8.08 -34.75 -21.24
N ARG A 349 6.85 -34.20 -21.24
CA ARG A 349 5.84 -34.45 -22.27
C ARG A 349 5.66 -33.24 -23.17
N ASN A 350 5.47 -33.49 -24.47
CA ASN A 350 4.89 -32.50 -25.36
C ASN A 350 3.37 -32.47 -25.11
N LEU A 351 2.84 -31.29 -24.78
CA LEU A 351 1.42 -31.10 -24.48
C LEU A 351 0.62 -30.63 -25.71
N GLY A 352 1.26 -30.52 -26.87
CA GLY A 352 0.63 -30.20 -28.14
C GLY A 352 -0.57 -31.10 -28.45
N HIS A 353 -1.62 -30.52 -29.03
CA HIS A 353 -2.88 -31.20 -29.36
C HIS A 353 -3.64 -31.87 -28.20
N THR A 354 -3.21 -31.68 -26.95
CA THR A 354 -3.94 -32.15 -25.76
C THR A 354 -4.79 -31.04 -25.16
N TRP A 355 -5.69 -31.42 -24.24
CA TRP A 355 -6.46 -30.49 -23.41
C TRP A 355 -5.75 -30.15 -22.08
N ALA A 356 -4.58 -30.73 -21.81
CA ALA A 356 -3.92 -30.59 -20.52
C ALA A 356 -3.56 -29.12 -20.20
N PRO A 357 -2.96 -28.32 -21.11
CA PRO A 357 -2.66 -26.91 -20.82
C PRO A 357 -3.91 -26.10 -20.48
N GLN A 358 -5.02 -26.35 -21.17
CA GLN A 358 -6.29 -25.64 -20.99
C GLN A 358 -6.91 -25.99 -19.63
N VAL A 359 -6.96 -27.28 -19.27
CA VAL A 359 -7.47 -27.73 -17.97
C VAL A 359 -6.59 -27.22 -16.81
N ILE A 360 -5.26 -27.26 -16.96
CA ILE A 360 -4.33 -26.71 -15.97
C ILE A 360 -4.64 -25.22 -15.75
N LYS A 361 -4.80 -24.44 -16.83
CA LYS A 361 -5.12 -23.01 -16.77
C LYS A 361 -6.50 -22.71 -16.18
N LEU A 362 -7.51 -23.53 -16.50
CA LEU A 362 -8.85 -23.43 -15.93
C LEU A 362 -8.79 -23.55 -14.39
N ILE A 363 -8.17 -24.63 -13.90
CA ILE A 363 -8.07 -24.90 -12.46
C ILE A 363 -7.20 -23.85 -11.79
N TYR A 364 -6.04 -23.52 -12.38
CA TYR A 364 -5.11 -22.55 -11.82
C TYR A 364 -5.71 -21.15 -11.70
N GLY A 365 -6.32 -20.65 -12.79
CA GLY A 365 -6.99 -19.35 -12.80
C GLY A 365 -8.17 -19.29 -11.84
N GLY A 366 -8.94 -20.39 -11.75
CA GLY A 366 -10.05 -20.53 -10.82
C GLY A 366 -9.60 -20.50 -9.36
N LEU A 367 -8.61 -21.31 -8.98
CA LEU A 367 -8.06 -21.33 -7.61
C LEU A 367 -7.40 -20.01 -7.24
N LEU A 368 -6.72 -19.35 -8.17
CA LEU A 368 -6.17 -18.02 -7.94
C LEU A 368 -7.28 -17.03 -7.62
N GLY A 369 -8.35 -17.00 -8.42
CA GLY A 369 -9.53 -16.17 -8.18
C GLY A 369 -10.23 -16.49 -6.85
N LEU A 370 -10.36 -17.78 -6.51
CA LEU A 370 -10.94 -18.25 -5.25
C LEU A 370 -10.23 -17.66 -4.02
N VAL A 371 -8.91 -17.53 -4.09
CA VAL A 371 -8.09 -17.07 -2.96
C VAL A 371 -7.95 -15.54 -2.97
N THR A 372 -7.67 -14.92 -4.12
CA THR A 372 -7.35 -13.49 -4.18
C THR A 372 -8.58 -12.60 -4.06
N ASN A 373 -9.70 -12.95 -4.71
CA ASN A 373 -10.89 -12.09 -4.73
C ASN A 373 -11.50 -11.85 -3.34
N PRO A 374 -11.73 -12.85 -2.47
CA PRO A 374 -12.31 -12.57 -1.16
C PRO A 374 -11.36 -11.76 -0.29
N PHE A 375 -10.05 -11.96 -0.42
CA PHE A 375 -9.05 -11.16 0.28
C PHE A 375 -9.12 -9.68 -0.15
N ILE A 376 -9.21 -9.41 -1.45
CA ILE A 376 -9.34 -8.06 -1.99
C ILE A 376 -10.67 -7.41 -1.60
N ALA A 377 -11.76 -8.18 -1.65
CA ALA A 377 -13.06 -7.71 -1.21
C ALA A 377 -13.05 -7.33 0.28
N LEU A 378 -12.39 -8.13 1.13
CA LEU A 378 -12.22 -7.83 2.55
C LEU A 378 -11.40 -6.56 2.78
N MET A 379 -10.33 -6.33 2.02
CA MET A 379 -9.58 -5.06 2.10
C MET A 379 -10.45 -3.86 1.72
N ALA A 380 -11.29 -3.99 0.70
CA ALA A 380 -12.21 -2.92 0.29
C ALA A 380 -13.34 -2.68 1.33
N MET A 381 -13.91 -3.75 1.90
CA MET A 381 -14.91 -3.65 2.97
C MET A 381 -14.33 -3.11 4.27
N GLY A 382 -13.07 -3.41 4.56
CA GLY A 382 -12.30 -2.93 5.69
C GLY A 382 -11.59 -1.59 5.46
N ALA A 383 -11.83 -0.94 4.31
CA ALA A 383 -11.25 0.36 4.00
C ALA A 383 -11.55 1.37 5.11
N GLU A 384 -10.51 2.07 5.59
CA GLU A 384 -10.59 2.96 6.76
C GLU A 384 -11.75 3.95 6.66
N SER A 385 -11.92 4.56 5.49
CA SER A 385 -12.95 5.57 5.23
C SER A 385 -14.36 4.97 5.11
N SER A 386 -14.49 3.72 4.63
CA SER A 386 -15.75 2.98 4.62
C SER A 386 -16.19 2.66 6.04
N VAL A 387 -15.26 2.20 6.88
CA VAL A 387 -15.53 1.90 8.29
C VAL A 387 -15.83 3.17 9.09
N LYS A 388 -15.04 4.23 8.93
CA LYS A 388 -15.27 5.54 9.58
C LYS A 388 -16.65 6.10 9.25
N ARG A 389 -17.11 5.93 8.01
CA ARG A 389 -18.47 6.35 7.61
C ARG A 389 -19.57 5.54 8.28
N ALA A 390 -19.41 4.23 8.36
CA ALA A 390 -20.43 3.38 8.93
C ALA A 390 -20.43 3.40 10.47
N TYR A 391 -19.28 3.66 11.08
CA TYR A 391 -19.08 3.63 12.52
C TYR A 391 -18.27 4.86 13.00
N PRO A 392 -18.76 6.10 12.76
CA PRO A 392 -18.07 7.31 13.19
C PRO A 392 -17.95 7.40 14.72
N GLU A 393 -18.81 6.70 15.44
CA GLU A 393 -18.81 6.64 16.91
C GLU A 393 -17.61 5.93 17.52
N LEU A 394 -16.84 5.14 16.75
CA LEU A 394 -15.74 4.36 17.32
C LEU A 394 -14.65 5.29 17.90
N ASN A 395 -14.17 4.95 19.09
CA ASN A 395 -13.13 5.69 19.80
C ASN A 395 -11.85 5.87 18.98
N ILE A 396 -11.56 4.93 18.06
CA ILE A 396 -10.42 5.02 17.14
C ILE A 396 -10.47 6.27 16.24
N TRP A 397 -11.65 6.88 16.04
CA TRP A 397 -11.83 8.10 15.25
C TRP A 397 -11.85 9.36 16.12
N GLN A 398 -12.20 9.25 17.40
CA GLN A 398 -12.33 10.40 18.31
C GLN A 398 -10.99 11.09 18.61
N GLN A 399 -9.87 10.41 18.35
CA GLN A 399 -8.52 10.97 18.47
C GLN A 399 -8.24 12.13 17.51
N GLU A 400 -9.02 12.29 16.43
CA GLU A 400 -8.94 13.46 15.56
C GLU A 400 -9.36 14.76 16.28
N GLY A 401 -10.17 14.66 17.36
CA GLY A 401 -10.78 15.80 18.04
C GLY A 401 -10.05 16.32 19.29
N GLN A 402 -9.06 15.60 19.82
CA GLN A 402 -8.41 15.96 21.10
C GLN A 402 -6.93 16.35 20.98
N GLY A 403 -6.33 16.23 19.78
CA GLY A 403 -5.05 16.86 19.49
C GLY A 403 -5.23 18.35 19.14
N PRO A 404 -4.17 19.18 19.23
CA PRO A 404 -4.18 20.58 18.79
C PRO A 404 -4.56 20.78 17.30
N HIS A 405 -4.83 19.70 16.56
CA HIS A 405 -5.25 19.69 15.17
C HIS A 405 -6.76 19.76 14.94
N ALA A 406 -7.60 19.59 15.98
CA ALA A 406 -9.06 19.61 15.85
C ALA A 406 -9.61 20.97 15.38
N GLU A 407 -8.95 22.07 15.73
CA GLU A 407 -9.31 23.42 15.24
C GLU A 407 -9.03 23.62 13.73
N TYR A 408 -8.18 22.78 13.11
CA TYR A 408 -7.74 22.98 11.73
C TYR A 408 -8.52 22.17 10.69
N ILE A 409 -9.39 21.25 11.09
CA ILE A 409 -10.20 20.44 10.15
C ILE A 409 -11.54 21.13 9.82
N HIS A 410 -11.99 22.06 10.66
CA HIS A 410 -13.24 22.80 10.49
C HIS A 410 -13.08 24.23 9.94
N ALA A 411 -11.86 24.65 9.59
CA ALA A 411 -11.54 25.90 8.90
C ALA A 411 -11.08 25.62 7.47
#